data_AF-A0A4Y2JCN1-F1
#
_entry.id   AF-A0A4Y2JCN1-F1
#
_cell.length_a   1.000
_cell.length_b   1.000
_cell.length_c   1.000
_cell.angle_alpha   90.00
_cell.angle_beta   90.00
_cell.angle_gamma   90.00
#
_symmetry.space_group_name_H-M   'P 1'
#
loop_
_entity.id
_entity.type
_entity.pdbx_description
1 polymer ?
#
loop_
_entity_poly.entity_id
_entity_poly.type
_entity_poly.pdbx_seq_one_letter_code
_entity_poly.pdbx_strand_id
1 'polypeptide(L)'
;MPKASQLSKEEVSKILHLKLLGKAVKEISRLLNRSKSMIYHVLTRKTPYEPKPRSGRTRVTDIRSDRRIQRISPNQSKCRFAKLLGLRG
;
A
#
# COMPACT_ATOMS: atom_id res chain seq x y z
N MET A 1 -3.42 -0.63 -11.20
CA MET A 1 -3.78 -1.14 -9.86
C MET A 1 -3.32 -2.58 -9.75
N PRO A 2 -2.78 -3.08 -8.64
CA PRO A 2 -2.54 -4.50 -8.54
C PRO A 2 -3.93 -5.12 -8.37
N LYS A 3 -4.37 -5.88 -9.36
CA LYS A 3 -5.60 -6.69 -9.26
C LYS A 3 -5.37 -7.97 -8.45
N ALA A 4 -4.22 -8.11 -7.81
CA ALA A 4 -3.91 -9.24 -6.96
C ALA A 4 -4.66 -9.05 -5.64
N SER A 5 -5.72 -9.83 -5.46
CA SER A 5 -6.31 -10.10 -4.15
C SER A 5 -5.16 -10.44 -3.20
N GLN A 6 -5.01 -9.62 -2.16
CA GLN A 6 -4.01 -9.86 -1.11
C GLN A 6 -4.22 -11.28 -0.58
N LEU A 7 -3.12 -12.04 -0.43
CA LEU A 7 -3.18 -13.34 0.23
C LEU A 7 -3.48 -13.13 1.71
N SER A 8 -4.38 -13.94 2.26
CA SER A 8 -4.62 -13.91 3.70
C SER A 8 -3.39 -14.44 4.45
N LYS A 9 -3.25 -14.07 5.73
CA LYS A 9 -2.16 -14.58 6.58
C LYS A 9 -2.18 -16.10 6.67
N GLU A 10 -3.38 -16.70 6.71
CA GLU A 10 -3.55 -18.15 6.72
C GLU A 10 -3.08 -18.80 5.42
N GLU A 11 -3.41 -18.23 4.25
CA GLU A 11 -2.96 -18.73 2.95
C GLU A 11 -1.42 -18.69 2.86
N VAL A 12 -0.79 -17.61 3.34
CA VAL A 12 0.68 -17.49 3.40
C VAL A 12 1.28 -18.57 4.29
N SER A 13 0.71 -18.80 5.48
CA SER A 13 1.17 -19.84 6.40
C SER A 13 1.04 -21.25 5.77
N LYS A 14 -0.07 -21.54 5.10
CA LYS A 14 -0.28 -22.80 4.37
C LYS A 14 0.74 -22.99 3.24
N ILE A 15 1.06 -21.95 2.48
CA ILE A 15 2.08 -22.02 1.41
C ILE A 15 3.45 -22.39 1.99
N LEU A 16 3.86 -21.75 3.08
CA LEU A 16 5.15 -22.00 3.73
C LEU A 16 5.21 -23.41 4.32
N HIS A 17 4.14 -23.86 4.97
CA HIS A 17 4.05 -25.20 5.53
C HIS A 17 4.15 -26.29 4.44
N LEU A 18 3.39 -26.15 3.35
CA LEU A 18 3.44 -27.09 2.22
C LEU A 18 4.82 -27.13 1.55
N LYS A 19 5.52 -25.99 1.50
CA LYS A 19 6.89 -25.92 0.98
C LYS A 19 7.87 -26.69 1.88
N LEU A 20 7.73 -26.57 3.21
CA LEU A 20 8.54 -27.31 4.18
C LEU A 20 8.30 -28.83 4.09
N LEU A 21 7.06 -29.24 3.81
CA LEU A 21 6.71 -30.65 3.53
C LEU A 21 7.25 -31.16 2.17
N GLY A 22 7.95 -30.33 1.40
CA GLY A 22 8.55 -30.72 0.12
C GLY A 22 7.58 -30.74 -1.07
N LYS A 23 6.36 -30.20 -0.94
CA LYS A 23 5.39 -30.15 -2.04
C LYS A 23 5.87 -29.23 -3.17
N ALA A 24 5.59 -29.62 -4.40
CA ALA A 24 5.95 -28.83 -5.57
C ALA A 24 5.02 -27.60 -5.70
N VAL A 25 5.52 -26.49 -6.26
CA VAL A 25 4.73 -25.26 -6.47
C VAL A 25 3.48 -25.53 -7.32
N LYS A 26 3.55 -26.48 -8.27
CA LYS A 26 2.40 -26.92 -9.09
C LYS A 26 1.30 -27.55 -8.23
N GLU A 27 1.66 -28.36 -7.24
CA GLU A 27 0.69 -28.99 -6.33
C GLU A 27 0.09 -27.96 -5.38
N ILE A 28 0.92 -27.09 -4.81
CA ILE A 28 0.48 -25.99 -3.95
C ILE A 28 -0.51 -25.08 -4.70
N SER A 29 -0.26 -24.79 -5.98
CA SER A 29 -1.16 -23.98 -6.82
C SER A 29 -2.54 -24.59 -7.01
N ARG A 30 -2.62 -25.91 -7.10
CA ARG A 30 -3.88 -26.64 -7.23
C ARG A 30 -4.60 -26.75 -5.88
N LEU A 31 -3.89 -27.05 -4.80
CA LEU A 31 -4.47 -27.19 -3.47
C LEU A 31 -5.09 -25.89 -2.95
N LEU A 32 -4.43 -24.76 -3.20
CA LEU A 32 -4.88 -23.46 -2.75
C LEU A 32 -5.71 -22.70 -3.80
N ASN A 33 -5.89 -23.26 -5.00
CA ASN A 33 -6.54 -22.58 -6.13
C ASN A 33 -5.95 -21.19 -6.42
N ARG A 34 -4.64 -21.05 -6.31
CA ARG A 34 -3.91 -19.78 -6.52
C ARG A 34 -2.89 -19.91 -7.65
N SER A 35 -2.57 -18.78 -8.29
CA SER A 35 -1.60 -18.77 -9.38
C SER A 35 -0.19 -19.14 -8.90
N LYS A 36 0.58 -19.80 -9.77
CA LYS A 36 1.99 -20.14 -9.50
C LYS A 36 2.83 -18.88 -9.23
N SER A 37 2.56 -17.79 -9.95
CA SER A 37 3.28 -16.51 -9.76
C SER A 37 3.10 -15.97 -8.35
N MET A 38 1.89 -16.07 -7.78
CA MET A 38 1.65 -15.63 -6.41
C MET A 38 2.40 -16.46 -5.39
N ILE A 39 2.43 -17.78 -5.59
CA ILE A 39 3.17 -18.68 -4.69
C ILE A 39 4.67 -18.40 -4.78
N TYR A 40 5.23 -18.23 -5.98
CA TYR A 40 6.63 -17.82 -6.14
C TYR A 40 6.91 -16.48 -5.44
N HIS A 41 6.02 -15.49 -5.52
CA HIS A 41 6.20 -14.24 -4.78
C HIS A 41 6.24 -14.42 -3.27
N VAL A 42 5.45 -15.33 -2.69
CA VAL A 42 5.50 -15.64 -1.26
C VAL A 42 6.80 -16.36 -0.89
N LEU A 43 7.22 -17.34 -1.70
CA LEU A 43 8.42 -18.14 -1.41
C LEU A 43 9.73 -17.38 -1.60
N THR A 44 9.80 -16.46 -2.57
CA THR A 44 11.03 -15.73 -2.90
C THR A 44 11.22 -14.46 -2.07
N ARG A 45 10.14 -13.92 -1.47
CA ARG A 45 10.24 -12.70 -0.65
C ARG A 45 10.76 -13.04 0.75
N LYS A 46 11.92 -12.47 1.10
CA LYS A 46 12.51 -12.55 2.46
C LYS A 46 11.73 -11.75 3.52
N THR A 47 10.95 -10.75 3.10
CA THR A 47 10.19 -9.87 4.00
C THR A 47 8.72 -10.29 4.02
N PRO A 48 8.05 -10.26 5.18
CA PRO A 48 6.61 -10.52 5.26
C PRO A 48 5.85 -9.65 4.26
N TYR A 49 4.74 -10.19 3.75
CA TYR A 49 3.87 -9.48 2.81
C TYR A 49 3.14 -8.35 3.55
N GLU A 50 3.87 -7.31 3.91
CA GLU A 50 3.29 -6.00 4.01
C GLU A 50 3.35 -5.40 2.61
N PRO A 51 2.19 -5.24 1.95
CA PRO A 51 2.15 -4.46 0.74
C PRO A 51 2.56 -3.05 1.15
N LYS A 52 3.81 -2.67 0.85
CA LYS A 52 4.27 -1.31 1.03
C LYS A 52 3.20 -0.39 0.45
N PRO A 53 2.66 0.56 1.23
CA PRO A 53 1.72 1.51 0.69
C PRO A 53 2.40 2.13 -0.52
N ARG A 54 1.68 2.19 -1.64
CA ARG A 54 2.22 2.89 -2.79
C ARG A 54 2.48 4.32 -2.33
N SER A 55 3.74 4.73 -2.34
CA SER A 55 4.06 6.15 -2.39
C SER A 55 3.32 6.67 -3.61
N GLY A 56 2.22 7.39 -3.40
CA GLY A 56 1.47 7.99 -4.49
C GLY A 56 2.42 8.83 -5.36
N ARG A 57 2.00 9.19 -6.57
CA ARG A 57 2.75 10.14 -7.37
C ARG A 57 2.99 11.39 -6.52
N THR A 58 4.25 11.66 -6.16
CA THR A 58 4.61 12.88 -5.44
C THR A 58 4.03 14.03 -6.23
N ARG A 59 3.21 14.88 -5.59
CA ARG A 59 2.70 16.08 -6.27
C ARG A 59 3.92 16.86 -6.74
N VAL A 60 3.88 17.29 -7.99
CA VAL A 60 4.86 18.22 -8.56
C VAL A 60 4.57 19.61 -7.98
N THR A 61 4.67 19.75 -6.67
CA THR A 61 4.79 21.05 -6.03
C THR A 61 6.24 21.14 -5.57
N ASP A 62 6.97 22.07 -6.18
CA ASP A 62 8.30 22.42 -5.68
C ASP A 62 8.09 22.98 -4.27
N ILE A 63 8.95 22.60 -3.32
CA ILE A 63 8.97 23.17 -1.96
C ILE A 63 9.04 24.72 -2.04
N ARG A 64 9.59 25.28 -3.13
CA ARG A 64 9.55 26.71 -3.42
C ARG A 64 8.15 27.23 -3.76
N SER A 65 7.34 26.52 -4.54
CA SER A 65 5.96 26.95 -4.85
C SER A 65 5.09 26.93 -3.60
N ASP A 66 5.22 25.90 -2.75
CA ASP A 66 4.47 25.82 -1.50
C ASP A 66 4.88 26.94 -0.53
N ARG A 67 6.18 27.24 -0.45
CA ARG A 67 6.68 28.42 0.30
C ARG A 67 6.20 29.75 -0.27
N ARG A 68 5.99 29.86 -1.58
CA ARG A 68 5.42 31.08 -2.19
C ARG A 68 3.94 31.22 -1.88
N ILE A 69 3.18 30.14 -1.94
CA ILE A 69 1.75 30.13 -1.59
C ILE A 69 1.55 30.49 -0.11
N GLN A 70 2.36 29.93 0.80
CA GLN A 70 2.31 30.29 2.23
C GLN A 70 2.67 31.77 2.49
N ARG A 71 3.59 32.35 1.69
CA ARG A 71 3.93 33.78 1.80
C ARG A 71 2.83 34.71 1.26
N ILE A 72 2.16 34.33 0.18
CA ILE A 72 1.10 35.13 -0.44
C ILE A 72 -0.20 35.04 0.37
N SER A 73 -0.44 33.94 1.09
CA SER A 73 -1.63 33.78 1.92
C SER A 73 -1.32 33.05 3.25
N PRO A 74 -0.60 33.69 4.18
CA PRO A 74 -0.29 33.09 5.48
C PRO A 74 -1.55 32.83 6.33
N ASN A 75 -2.66 33.49 5.98
CA ASN A 75 -3.95 33.37 6.65
C ASN A 75 -4.95 32.41 5.97
N GLN A 76 -4.61 31.75 4.84
CA GLN A 76 -5.56 30.87 4.16
C GLN A 76 -5.97 29.65 5.01
N SER A 77 -5.05 29.17 5.86
CA SER A 77 -5.30 28.14 6.87
C SER A 77 -6.18 28.62 8.02
N LYS A 78 -6.10 29.90 8.40
CA LYS A 78 -7.01 30.51 9.39
C LYS A 78 -8.42 30.70 8.82
N CYS A 79 -8.55 31.11 7.56
CA CYS A 79 -9.86 31.33 6.93
C CYS A 79 -10.66 30.04 6.74
N ARG A 80 -10.02 28.87 6.58
CA ARG A 80 -10.74 27.59 6.49
C ARG A 80 -11.34 27.15 7.81
N PHE A 81 -10.60 27.31 8.92
CA PHE A 81 -11.12 27.02 10.26
C PHE A 81 -12.19 28.02 10.70
N ALA A 82 -12.01 29.32 10.43
CA ALA A 82 -13.01 30.33 10.77
C ALA A 82 -14.33 30.16 9.99
N LYS A 83 -14.26 29.71 8.73
CA LYS A 83 -15.46 29.41 7.91
C LYS A 83 -16.19 28.14 8.37
N LEU A 84 -15.48 27.17 8.95
CA LEU A 84 -16.07 26.00 9.61
C LEU A 84 -16.68 26.34 10.97
N LEU A 85 -16.07 27.27 11.71
CA LEU A 85 -16.49 27.69 13.05
C LEU A 85 -17.49 28.87 13.04
N GLY A 86 -17.90 29.35 11.87
CA GLY A 86 -18.96 30.36 11.73
C GLY A 86 -18.64 31.75 12.32
N LEU A 87 -17.38 32.04 12.64
CA LEU A 87 -17.00 33.33 13.20
C LEU A 87 -16.89 34.37 12.09
N ARG A 88 -17.95 35.18 11.96
CA ARG A 88 -18.05 36.31 11.04
C ARG A 88 -17.28 37.49 11.66
N GLY A 89 -16.33 38.03 10.91
CA GLY A 89 -15.66 39.29 11.25
C GLY A 89 -16.58 40.48 11.08
#